data_AF-A0A0Q8ELP9-F1
#
_entry.id   AF-A0A0Q8ELP9-F1
#
_cell.length_a   1.000
_cell.length_b   1.000
_cell.length_c   1.000
_cell.angle_alpha   90.00
_cell.angle_beta   90.00
_cell.angle_gamma   90.00
#
_symmetry.space_group_name_H-M   'P 1'
#
loop_
_entity.id
_entity.type
_entity.pdbx_description
1 polymer ?
#
loop_
_entity_poly.entity_id
_entity_poly.type
_entity_poly.pdbx_seq_one_letter_code
_entity_poly.pdbx_strand_id
1 'polypeptide(L)'
;MNTVAARHDGRPGRGRRIVGGTALRLIAATVIGAVTGLAVFGLTQVTNRSLFAIMGGIAGAAAVLAVQWYQRTARLTEVKVTVPQLSELTFAVNNDSRQVAWQMFVETVTRVSTQPLASDQGVVREALTSMYGLFATTRETLKSSRPSAAVPGGQTVEYLAITMLNHALRPFLSQWHPRLSEFEQVHPDRQESEWPENAACRGALQQLQTDIHEYAVGFARLAGVREAEALIGRVPVPRGPGDGPEGSSIPTAGRNRDRH
;
A
#
# COMPACT_ATOMS: atom_id res chain seq x y z
N MET A 1 34.85 -52.70 -4.22
CA MET A 1 35.19 -52.47 -5.64
C MET A 1 34.36 -51.32 -6.16
N ASN A 2 35.04 -50.35 -6.76
CA ASN A 2 34.55 -49.05 -7.23
C ASN A 2 33.41 -49.15 -8.24
N THR A 3 32.42 -48.26 -8.11
CA THR A 3 31.94 -47.49 -9.27
C THR A 3 31.50 -46.09 -8.84
N VAL A 4 32.24 -45.10 -9.32
CA VAL A 4 31.96 -43.67 -9.29
C VAL A 4 30.76 -43.39 -10.20
N ALA A 5 29.74 -42.68 -9.70
CA ALA A 5 28.67 -42.12 -10.51
C ALA A 5 28.59 -40.60 -10.29
N ALA A 6 28.63 -39.90 -11.42
CA ALA A 6 28.92 -38.49 -11.60
C ALA A 6 27.99 -37.51 -10.86
N ARG A 7 28.64 -36.49 -10.31
CA ARG A 7 28.08 -35.23 -9.81
C ARG A 7 27.62 -34.39 -10.99
N HIS A 8 26.32 -34.15 -11.13
CA HIS A 8 25.78 -33.19 -12.11
C HIS A 8 25.36 -31.91 -11.37
N ASP A 9 26.26 -30.92 -11.37
CA ASP A 9 25.99 -29.56 -10.88
C ASP A 9 25.26 -28.79 -11.99
N GLY A 10 23.94 -28.70 -11.88
CA GLY A 10 23.08 -27.96 -12.79
C GLY A 10 22.71 -26.60 -12.21
N ARG A 11 23.56 -25.60 -12.39
CA ARG A 11 23.19 -24.19 -12.15
C ARG A 11 22.24 -23.71 -13.25
N PRO A 12 21.00 -23.27 -12.95
CA PRO A 12 20.22 -22.56 -13.94
C PRO A 12 20.78 -21.14 -14.15
N GLY A 13 21.06 -20.83 -15.42
CA GLY A 13 21.62 -19.58 -15.89
C GLY A 13 20.84 -18.35 -15.43
N ARG A 14 21.50 -17.54 -14.60
CA ARG A 14 21.11 -16.18 -14.24
C ARG A 14 21.50 -15.26 -15.38
N GLY A 15 20.57 -14.94 -16.29
CA GLY A 15 20.92 -14.05 -17.39
C GLY A 15 19.86 -13.86 -18.47
N ARG A 16 18.59 -13.62 -18.09
CA ARG A 16 17.59 -13.33 -19.13
C ARG A 16 16.37 -12.58 -18.59
N ARG A 17 16.51 -11.32 -18.17
CA ARG A 17 15.34 -10.45 -17.90
C ARG A 17 15.59 -8.93 -17.82
N ILE A 18 16.64 -8.41 -18.46
CA ILE A 18 16.85 -6.93 -18.53
C ILE A 18 16.84 -6.40 -19.98
N VAL A 19 17.09 -7.25 -20.98
CA VAL A 19 17.17 -6.83 -22.40
C VAL A 19 15.81 -6.47 -23.03
N GLY A 20 14.71 -7.01 -22.49
CA GLY A 20 13.38 -6.82 -23.07
C GLY A 20 12.88 -5.37 -23.07
N GLY A 21 13.20 -4.60 -22.03
CA GLY A 21 12.74 -3.21 -21.89
C GLY A 21 13.44 -2.25 -22.86
N THR A 22 14.75 -2.42 -23.05
CA THR A 22 15.54 -1.54 -23.93
C THR A 22 15.25 -1.82 -25.41
N ALA A 23 15.11 -3.09 -25.80
CA ALA A 23 14.74 -3.47 -27.15
C ALA A 23 13.33 -2.96 -27.54
N LEU A 24 12.37 -3.07 -26.61
CA LEU A 24 11.01 -2.57 -26.85
C LEU A 24 10.97 -1.05 -27.01
N ARG A 25 11.77 -0.31 -26.22
CA ARG A 25 11.88 1.16 -26.33
C ARG A 25 12.50 1.60 -27.66
N LEU A 26 13.51 0.87 -28.15
CA LEU A 26 14.14 1.15 -29.43
C LEU A 26 13.19 0.91 -30.61
N ILE A 27 12.40 -0.17 -30.57
CA ILE A 27 11.39 -0.47 -31.59
C ILE A 27 10.28 0.58 -31.57
N ALA A 28 9.81 0.99 -30.39
CA ALA A 28 8.82 2.06 -30.28
C ALA A 28 9.35 3.39 -30.84
N ALA A 29 10.60 3.74 -30.54
CA ALA A 29 11.23 4.97 -31.03
C ALA A 29 11.40 4.97 -32.55
N THR A 30 11.79 3.85 -33.16
CA THR A 30 11.93 3.74 -34.63
C THR A 30 10.58 3.80 -35.34
N VAL A 31 9.54 3.15 -34.78
CA VAL A 31 8.18 3.23 -35.34
C VAL A 31 7.64 4.65 -35.25
N ILE A 32 7.80 5.33 -34.10
CA ILE A 32 7.38 6.73 -33.94
C ILE A 32 8.13 7.63 -34.92
N GLY A 33 9.46 7.49 -35.02
CA GLY A 33 10.28 8.27 -35.95
C GLY A 33 9.90 8.05 -37.42
N ALA A 34 9.60 6.81 -37.82
CA ALA A 34 9.14 6.50 -39.17
C ALA A 34 7.76 7.12 -39.47
N VAL A 35 6.81 7.05 -38.53
CA VAL A 35 5.48 7.66 -38.67
C VAL A 35 5.57 9.18 -38.75
N THR A 36 6.38 9.80 -37.89
CA THR A 36 6.62 11.25 -37.94
C THR A 36 7.29 11.67 -39.25
N GLY A 37 8.28 10.92 -39.72
CA GLY A 37 8.94 11.18 -41.00
C GLY A 37 8.00 11.09 -42.20
N LEU A 38 7.12 10.08 -42.22
CA LEU A 38 6.13 9.90 -43.29
C LEU A 38 5.07 11.01 -43.32
N ALA A 39 4.66 11.49 -42.14
CA ALA A 39 3.74 12.61 -42.01
C ALA A 39 4.37 13.93 -42.50
N VAL A 40 5.62 14.21 -42.14
CA VAL A 40 6.35 15.41 -42.60
C VAL A 40 6.58 15.36 -44.12
N PHE A 41 6.98 14.20 -44.66
CA PHE A 41 7.17 14.03 -46.11
C PHE A 41 5.86 14.26 -46.89
N GLY A 42 4.74 13.71 -46.40
CA GLY A 42 3.42 13.93 -46.98
C GLY A 42 3.01 15.40 -46.98
N LEU A 43 3.29 16.15 -45.90
CA LEU A 43 3.00 17.58 -45.82
C LEU A 43 3.81 18.40 -46.83
N THR A 44 5.06 18.01 -47.13
CA THR A 44 5.91 18.76 -48.08
C THR A 44 5.55 18.57 -49.56
N GLN A 45 4.82 17.50 -49.91
CA GLN A 45 4.45 17.15 -51.29
C GLN A 45 3.01 17.55 -51.66
N VAL A 46 2.20 18.00 -50.70
CA VAL A 46 0.78 18.28 -50.91
C VAL A 46 0.59 19.74 -51.34
N THR A 47 0.26 19.96 -52.61
CA THR A 47 -0.01 21.33 -53.15
C THR A 47 -1.42 21.85 -52.81
N ASN A 48 -2.32 21.00 -52.30
CA ASN A 48 -3.74 21.33 -52.08
C ASN A 48 -4.09 21.66 -50.62
N ARG A 49 -4.65 22.86 -50.38
CA ARG A 49 -4.99 23.37 -49.03
C ARG A 49 -5.96 22.47 -48.26
N SER A 50 -6.89 21.79 -48.93
CA SER A 50 -7.87 20.90 -48.27
C SER A 50 -7.24 19.64 -47.67
N LEU A 51 -6.19 19.11 -48.30
CA LEU A 51 -5.47 17.93 -47.80
C LEU A 51 -4.65 18.23 -46.55
N PHE A 52 -4.10 19.45 -46.44
CA PHE A 52 -3.44 19.91 -45.20
C PHE A 52 -4.41 19.94 -44.01
N ALA A 53 -5.63 20.45 -44.21
CA ALA A 53 -6.63 20.52 -43.15
C ALA A 53 -7.04 19.12 -42.66
N ILE A 54 -7.22 18.17 -43.58
CA ILE A 54 -7.57 16.77 -43.25
C ILE A 54 -6.43 16.09 -42.48
N MET A 55 -5.19 16.23 -42.96
CA MET A 55 -4.01 15.65 -42.29
C MET A 55 -3.79 16.24 -40.89
N GLY A 56 -3.97 17.56 -40.73
CA GLY A 56 -3.91 18.22 -39.43
C GLY A 56 -4.98 17.70 -38.46
N GLY A 57 -6.21 17.49 -38.94
CA GLY A 57 -7.29 16.89 -38.15
C GLY A 57 -6.98 15.46 -37.68
N ILE A 58 -6.47 14.61 -38.57
CA ILE A 58 -6.08 13.23 -38.24
C ILE A 58 -4.92 13.20 -37.25
N ALA A 59 -3.89 14.02 -37.46
CA ALA A 59 -2.75 14.12 -36.55
C ALA A 59 -3.19 14.61 -35.15
N GLY A 60 -4.09 15.61 -35.09
CA GLY A 60 -4.67 16.10 -33.84
C GLY A 60 -5.47 15.02 -33.11
N ALA A 61 -6.32 14.27 -33.82
CA ALA A 61 -7.08 13.17 -33.23
C ALA A 61 -6.16 12.04 -32.71
N ALA A 62 -5.14 11.68 -33.49
CA ALA A 62 -4.16 10.67 -33.08
C ALA A 62 -3.36 11.12 -31.83
N ALA A 63 -2.97 12.39 -31.76
CA ALA A 63 -2.30 12.96 -30.59
C ALA A 63 -3.21 12.92 -29.35
N VAL A 64 -4.48 13.29 -29.49
CA VAL A 64 -5.47 13.20 -28.39
C VAL A 64 -5.63 11.75 -27.92
N LEU A 65 -5.80 10.80 -28.84
CA LEU A 65 -5.91 9.38 -28.50
C LEU A 65 -4.65 8.83 -27.83
N ALA A 66 -3.47 9.22 -28.29
CA ALA A 66 -2.19 8.83 -27.70
C ALA A 66 -2.02 9.39 -26.28
N VAL A 67 -2.37 10.67 -26.07
CA VAL A 67 -2.37 11.29 -24.73
C VAL A 67 -3.36 10.59 -23.81
N GLN A 68 -4.57 10.27 -24.31
CA GLN A 68 -5.60 9.59 -23.53
C GLN A 68 -5.16 8.15 -23.15
N TRP A 69 -4.49 7.44 -24.05
CA TRP A 69 -3.94 6.11 -23.80
C TRP A 69 -2.75 6.15 -22.82
N TYR A 70 -1.85 7.12 -22.95
CA TYR A 70 -0.72 7.30 -22.04
C TYR A 70 -1.19 7.65 -20.62
N GLN A 71 -2.14 8.57 -20.47
CA GLN A 71 -2.68 8.92 -19.15
C GLN A 71 -3.34 7.73 -18.45
N ARG A 72 -3.96 6.82 -19.19
CA ARG A 72 -4.56 5.58 -18.65
C ARG A 72 -3.54 4.52 -18.23
N THR A 73 -2.38 4.46 -18.89
CA THR A 73 -1.40 3.38 -18.72
C THR A 73 -0.16 3.76 -17.90
N ALA A 74 0.22 5.04 -17.86
CA ALA A 74 1.53 5.46 -17.36
C ALA A 74 1.62 5.73 -15.84
N ARG A 75 0.52 5.73 -15.08
CA ARG A 75 0.56 5.97 -13.62
C ARG A 75 0.37 4.69 -12.81
N LEU A 76 1.16 3.66 -13.10
CA LEU A 76 1.21 2.46 -12.28
C LEU A 76 2.47 2.52 -11.43
N THR A 77 2.31 2.85 -10.14
CA THR A 77 3.38 2.67 -9.16
C THR A 77 3.17 1.31 -8.50
N GLU A 78 4.14 0.43 -8.64
CA GLU A 78 4.15 -0.87 -7.98
C GLU A 78 4.62 -0.67 -6.53
N VAL A 79 3.79 -1.03 -5.56
CA VAL A 79 4.05 -0.88 -4.13
C VAL A 79 3.96 -2.25 -3.47
N LYS A 80 5.01 -2.65 -2.77
CA LYS A 80 5.00 -3.87 -1.95
C LYS A 80 4.38 -3.58 -0.59
N VAL A 81 3.38 -4.36 -0.21
CA VAL A 81 2.76 -4.27 1.13
C VAL A 81 2.78 -5.65 1.76
N THR A 82 3.27 -5.69 3.00
CA THR A 82 3.15 -6.87 3.86
C THR A 82 1.74 -6.85 4.45
N VAL A 83 0.98 -7.92 4.24
CA VAL A 83 -0.37 -8.03 4.77
C VAL A 83 -0.31 -9.00 5.95
N PRO A 84 -0.80 -8.67 7.15
CA PRO A 84 -0.82 -9.64 8.23
C PRO A 84 -1.62 -10.87 7.76
N GLN A 85 -1.16 -12.08 8.09
CA GLN A 85 -1.72 -13.36 7.65
C GLN A 85 -1.44 -13.77 6.17
N LEU A 86 -0.91 -12.88 5.33
CA LEU A 86 -0.53 -13.18 3.94
C LEU A 86 0.95 -12.80 3.70
N SER A 87 1.64 -13.46 2.76
CA SER A 87 3.02 -13.08 2.42
C SER A 87 3.09 -11.70 1.73
N GLU A 88 4.29 -11.22 1.36
CA GLU A 88 4.45 -9.98 0.59
C GLU A 88 3.57 -9.99 -0.67
N LEU A 89 2.68 -9.01 -0.77
CA LEU A 89 1.85 -8.80 -1.95
C LEU A 89 2.29 -7.55 -2.69
N THR A 90 2.33 -7.67 -4.01
CA THR A 90 2.64 -6.57 -4.90
C THR A 90 1.35 -5.90 -5.31
N PHE A 91 1.23 -4.60 -5.09
CA PHE A 91 0.05 -3.81 -5.42
C PHE A 91 0.37 -2.82 -6.51
N ALA A 92 -0.57 -2.62 -7.42
CA ALA A 92 -0.44 -1.59 -8.43
C ALA A 92 -1.36 -0.42 -8.11
N VAL A 93 -0.76 0.76 -8.08
CA VAL A 93 -1.43 1.97 -7.58
C VAL A 93 -1.59 2.98 -8.72
N ASN A 94 -2.83 3.40 -8.97
CA ASN A 94 -3.21 4.51 -9.84
C ASN A 94 -3.83 5.64 -9.00
N ASN A 95 -4.22 6.77 -9.60
CA ASN A 95 -4.76 7.90 -8.82
C ASN A 95 -6.08 7.55 -8.08
N ASP A 96 -6.95 6.76 -8.70
CA ASP A 96 -8.24 6.38 -8.12
C ASP A 96 -8.02 5.46 -6.91
N SER A 97 -7.11 4.49 -7.02
CA SER A 97 -6.78 3.58 -5.92
C SER A 97 -6.03 4.28 -4.78
N ARG A 98 -5.26 5.35 -5.05
CA ARG A 98 -4.71 6.22 -3.98
C ARG A 98 -5.80 6.91 -3.19
N GLN A 99 -6.84 7.41 -3.86
CA GLN A 99 -7.94 8.10 -3.17
C GLN A 99 -8.70 7.14 -2.26
N VAL A 100 -9.01 5.93 -2.73
CA VAL A 100 -9.65 4.90 -1.91
C VAL A 100 -8.71 4.48 -0.77
N ALA A 101 -7.42 4.27 -1.05
CA ALA A 101 -6.43 3.94 -0.02
C ALA A 101 -6.33 5.03 1.05
N TRP A 102 -6.39 6.30 0.68
CA TRP A 102 -6.37 7.41 1.61
C TRP A 102 -7.62 7.42 2.51
N GLN A 103 -8.80 7.20 1.94
CA GLN A 103 -10.04 7.08 2.72
C GLN A 103 -9.95 5.93 3.73
N MET A 104 -9.52 4.74 3.27
CA MET A 104 -9.35 3.58 4.15
C MET A 104 -8.32 3.85 5.27
N PHE A 105 -7.20 4.49 4.93
CA PHE A 105 -6.20 4.88 5.90
C PHE A 105 -6.78 5.79 6.99
N VAL A 106 -7.44 6.90 6.60
CA VAL A 106 -8.04 7.85 7.53
C VAL A 106 -9.09 7.17 8.42
N GLU A 107 -10.00 6.38 7.84
CA GLU A 107 -11.03 5.66 8.60
C GLU A 107 -10.42 4.68 9.62
N THR A 108 -9.31 4.02 9.25
CA THR A 108 -8.66 3.03 10.12
C THR A 108 -7.91 3.69 11.28
N VAL A 109 -7.19 4.80 11.03
CA VAL A 109 -6.32 5.44 12.04
C VAL A 109 -7.04 6.42 12.96
N THR A 110 -8.15 7.02 12.51
CA THR A 110 -8.88 8.04 13.28
C THR A 110 -9.96 7.46 14.18
N ARG A 111 -10.36 6.21 13.97
CA ARG A 111 -11.32 5.54 14.85
C ARG A 111 -10.62 4.94 16.06
N VAL A 112 -11.31 5.05 17.21
CA VAL A 112 -10.94 4.53 18.54
C VAL A 112 -10.50 3.05 18.52
N SER A 113 -10.77 2.34 17.43
CA SER A 113 -10.33 0.97 17.15
C SER A 113 -8.82 0.72 17.27
N THR A 114 -7.93 1.71 17.27
CA THR A 114 -6.47 1.49 17.41
C THR A 114 -5.90 1.88 18.77
N GLN A 115 -6.69 2.45 19.69
CA GLN A 115 -6.19 2.76 21.03
C GLN A 115 -6.31 1.53 21.93
N PRO A 116 -5.20 1.06 22.54
CA PRO A 116 -5.24 -0.05 23.45
C PRO A 116 -6.12 0.32 24.65
N LEU A 117 -7.13 -0.50 24.91
CA LEU A 117 -7.85 -0.42 26.17
C LEU A 117 -6.89 -0.88 27.28
N ALA A 118 -6.69 -0.07 28.31
CA ALA A 118 -5.97 -0.51 29.49
C ALA A 118 -6.69 -1.74 30.09
N SER A 119 -5.95 -2.63 30.76
CA SER A 119 -6.47 -3.90 31.27
C SER A 119 -7.64 -3.74 32.25
N ASP A 120 -7.77 -2.57 32.87
CA ASP A 120 -8.75 -2.18 33.88
C ASP A 120 -9.73 -1.09 33.41
N GLN A 121 -9.58 -0.58 32.17
CA GLN A 121 -10.37 0.53 31.65
C GLN A 121 -10.96 0.22 30.26
N GLY A 122 -12.02 0.93 29.92
CA GLY A 122 -12.69 0.85 28.62
C GLY A 122 -13.76 -0.24 28.57
N VAL A 123 -14.86 0.08 27.91
CA VAL A 123 -16.02 -0.79 27.77
C VAL A 123 -15.80 -1.67 26.54
N VAL A 124 -15.69 -2.99 26.73
CA VAL A 124 -15.55 -3.99 25.66
C VAL A 124 -16.67 -3.83 24.64
N ARG A 125 -17.90 -3.55 25.09
CA ARG A 125 -19.03 -3.21 24.22
C ARG A 125 -18.71 -2.07 23.25
N GLU A 126 -18.13 -0.96 23.72
CA GLU A 126 -17.79 0.19 22.87
C GLU A 126 -16.73 -0.17 21.83
N ALA A 127 -15.73 -0.96 22.21
CA ALA A 127 -14.71 -1.43 21.26
C ALA A 127 -15.32 -2.32 20.17
N LEU A 128 -16.19 -3.26 20.53
CA LEU A 128 -16.90 -4.11 19.57
C LEU A 128 -17.79 -3.28 18.63
N THR A 129 -18.48 -2.27 19.15
CA THR A 129 -19.28 -1.33 18.34
C THR A 129 -18.38 -0.52 17.39
N SER A 130 -17.22 -0.06 17.85
CA SER A 130 -16.25 0.66 17.02
C SER A 130 -15.72 -0.21 15.87
N MET A 131 -15.37 -1.47 16.16
CA MET A 131 -14.93 -2.45 15.16
C MET A 131 -16.01 -2.79 14.13
N TYR A 132 -17.26 -2.94 14.59
CA TYR A 132 -18.39 -3.12 13.68
C TYR A 132 -18.61 -1.88 12.81
N GLY A 133 -18.46 -0.69 13.40
CA GLY A 133 -18.45 0.58 12.67
C GLY A 133 -17.41 0.60 11.56
N LEU A 134 -16.16 0.19 11.85
CA LEU A 134 -15.09 0.12 10.85
C LEU A 134 -15.45 -0.84 9.71
N PHE A 135 -16.01 -2.00 10.04
CA PHE A 135 -16.50 -2.96 9.06
C PHE A 135 -17.56 -2.34 8.13
N ALA A 136 -18.55 -1.64 8.70
CA ALA A 136 -19.62 -0.99 7.95
C ALA A 136 -19.10 0.13 7.03
N THR A 137 -18.28 1.05 7.57
CA THR A 137 -17.75 2.18 6.78
C THR A 137 -16.83 1.72 5.65
N THR A 138 -16.00 0.70 5.90
CA THR A 138 -15.16 0.12 4.85
C THR A 138 -16.01 -0.44 3.71
N ARG A 139 -17.11 -1.14 4.02
CA ARG A 139 -18.04 -1.66 3.00
C ARG A 139 -18.72 -0.55 2.21
N GLU A 140 -19.17 0.50 2.87
CA GLU A 140 -19.79 1.65 2.18
C GLU A 140 -18.80 2.42 1.32
N THR A 141 -17.56 2.56 1.77
CA THR A 141 -16.47 3.14 0.97
C THR A 141 -16.21 2.30 -0.28
N LEU A 142 -16.13 0.97 -0.15
CA LEU A 142 -15.98 0.07 -1.30
C LEU A 142 -17.18 0.13 -2.27
N LYS A 143 -18.41 0.24 -1.78
CA LYS A 143 -19.62 0.34 -2.61
C LYS A 143 -19.73 1.66 -3.37
N SER A 144 -19.33 2.76 -2.74
CA SER A 144 -19.38 4.11 -3.31
C SER A 144 -18.20 4.41 -4.24
N SER A 145 -17.12 3.65 -4.12
CA SER A 145 -15.94 3.73 -4.97
C SER A 145 -16.16 3.01 -6.31
N ARG A 146 -15.50 3.50 -7.36
CA ARG A 146 -15.37 2.75 -8.61
C ARG A 146 -14.30 1.67 -8.44
N PRO A 147 -14.49 0.45 -8.98
CA PRO A 147 -13.46 -0.57 -8.96
C PRO A 147 -12.16 -0.05 -9.58
N SER A 148 -11.05 -0.23 -8.87
CA SER A 148 -9.72 0.06 -9.41
C SER A 148 -9.47 -0.75 -10.67
N ALA A 149 -8.81 -0.13 -11.66
CA ALA A 149 -8.40 -0.82 -12.88
C ALA A 149 -7.56 -2.06 -12.52
N ALA A 150 -7.92 -3.21 -13.09
CA ALA A 150 -7.16 -4.43 -12.91
C ALA A 150 -5.73 -4.25 -13.46
N VAL A 151 -4.73 -4.66 -12.67
CA VAL A 151 -3.33 -4.57 -13.10
C VAL A 151 -2.73 -5.97 -13.21
N PRO A 152 -2.10 -6.33 -14.35
CA PRO A 152 -1.50 -7.63 -14.52
C PRO A 152 -0.43 -7.90 -13.44
N GLY A 153 -0.62 -8.95 -12.64
CA GLY A 153 0.35 -9.40 -11.64
C GLY A 153 0.36 -8.62 -10.32
N GLY A 154 -0.56 -7.67 -10.12
CA GLY A 154 -0.67 -6.89 -8.88
C GLY A 154 -2.05 -7.00 -8.24
N GLN A 155 -2.10 -6.82 -6.92
CA GLN A 155 -3.32 -6.70 -6.15
C GLN A 155 -3.81 -5.24 -6.11
N THR A 156 -5.09 -5.06 -5.81
CA THR A 156 -5.71 -3.73 -5.70
C THR A 156 -5.93 -3.31 -4.25
N VAL A 157 -6.28 -2.04 -4.02
CA VAL A 157 -6.60 -1.56 -2.67
C VAL A 157 -7.84 -2.24 -2.09
N GLU A 158 -8.81 -2.58 -2.96
CA GLU A 158 -10.02 -3.30 -2.58
C GLU A 158 -9.70 -4.72 -2.12
N TYR A 159 -8.69 -5.37 -2.72
CA TYR A 159 -8.21 -6.66 -2.24
C TYR A 159 -7.72 -6.55 -0.79
N LEU A 160 -6.93 -5.53 -0.46
CA LEU A 160 -6.45 -5.30 0.91
C LEU A 160 -7.62 -5.04 1.88
N ALA A 161 -8.58 -4.20 1.49
CA ALA A 161 -9.76 -3.88 2.30
C ALA A 161 -10.67 -5.10 2.52
N ILE A 162 -10.96 -5.88 1.47
CA ILE A 162 -11.76 -7.11 1.58
C ILE A 162 -11.04 -8.14 2.44
N THR A 163 -9.71 -8.21 2.35
CA THR A 163 -8.90 -9.09 3.19
C THR A 163 -9.02 -8.68 4.66
N MET A 164 -8.85 -7.40 5.00
CA MET A 164 -9.07 -6.88 6.35
C MET A 164 -10.47 -7.21 6.88
N LEU A 165 -11.50 -7.03 6.06
CA LEU A 165 -12.88 -7.32 6.45
C LEU A 165 -13.11 -8.81 6.73
N ASN A 166 -12.58 -9.70 5.90
CA ASN A 166 -12.89 -11.12 5.96
C ASN A 166 -11.95 -11.93 6.87
N HIS A 167 -10.70 -11.52 7.02
CA HIS A 167 -9.69 -12.26 7.80
C HIS A 167 -9.44 -11.67 9.18
N ALA A 168 -9.61 -10.36 9.36
CA ALA A 168 -9.42 -9.72 10.67
C ALA A 168 -10.77 -9.43 11.34
N LEU A 169 -11.60 -8.57 10.74
CA LEU A 169 -12.80 -8.04 11.41
C LEU A 169 -13.92 -9.08 11.52
N ARG A 170 -14.27 -9.79 10.43
CA ARG A 170 -15.41 -10.72 10.43
C ARG A 170 -15.26 -11.87 11.44
N PRO A 171 -14.14 -12.60 11.50
CA PRO A 171 -14.00 -13.71 12.45
C PRO A 171 -14.12 -13.22 13.90
N PHE A 172 -13.47 -12.10 14.22
CA PHE A 172 -13.55 -11.49 15.54
C PHE A 172 -14.99 -11.08 15.90
N LEU A 173 -15.65 -10.29 15.03
CA LEU A 173 -17.00 -9.79 15.28
C LEU A 173 -18.02 -10.92 15.38
N SER A 174 -17.93 -11.93 14.51
CA SER A 174 -18.83 -13.09 14.53
C SER A 174 -18.66 -13.96 15.77
N GLN A 175 -17.47 -14.00 16.36
CA GLN A 175 -17.23 -14.72 17.60
C GLN A 175 -17.73 -13.95 18.82
N TRP A 176 -17.40 -12.67 18.94
CA TRP A 176 -17.55 -11.95 20.21
C TRP A 176 -18.86 -11.17 20.36
N HIS A 177 -19.44 -10.63 19.28
CA HIS A 177 -20.71 -9.89 19.38
C HIS A 177 -21.86 -10.73 19.94
N PRO A 178 -22.14 -11.95 19.42
CA PRO A 178 -23.26 -12.75 19.93
C PRO A 178 -23.06 -13.15 21.39
N ARG A 179 -21.83 -13.50 21.79
CA ARG A 179 -21.54 -13.97 23.15
C ARG A 179 -21.67 -12.86 24.19
N LEU A 180 -21.20 -11.65 23.87
CA LEU A 180 -21.41 -10.49 24.73
C LEU A 180 -22.91 -10.16 24.83
N SER A 181 -23.60 -10.13 23.69
CA SER A 181 -25.05 -9.86 23.66
C SER A 181 -25.86 -10.88 24.47
N GLU A 182 -25.50 -12.17 24.42
CA GLU A 182 -26.17 -13.22 25.21
C GLU A 182 -25.95 -13.01 26.71
N PHE A 183 -24.71 -12.74 27.13
CA PHE A 183 -24.40 -12.46 28.53
C PHE A 183 -25.21 -11.27 29.07
N GLU A 184 -25.27 -10.17 28.31
CA GLU A 184 -25.98 -8.95 28.68
C GLU A 184 -27.50 -9.13 28.72
N GLN A 185 -28.06 -9.99 27.87
CA GLN A 185 -29.48 -10.34 27.90
C GLN A 185 -29.85 -11.18 29.11
N VAL A 186 -28.99 -12.14 29.50
CA VAL A 186 -29.22 -13.01 30.66
C VAL A 186 -28.93 -12.28 31.98
N HIS A 187 -27.99 -11.33 31.99
CA HIS A 187 -27.54 -10.62 33.18
C HIS A 187 -27.57 -9.09 32.98
N PRO A 188 -28.74 -8.47 32.85
CA PRO A 188 -28.87 -7.04 32.55
C PRO A 188 -28.27 -6.13 33.64
N ASP A 189 -28.22 -6.59 34.88
CA ASP A 189 -27.70 -5.83 36.03
C ASP A 189 -26.20 -6.06 36.31
N ARG A 190 -25.56 -6.99 35.59
CA ARG A 190 -24.13 -7.28 35.80
C ARG A 190 -23.26 -6.45 34.88
N GLN A 191 -22.09 -6.09 35.39
CA GLN A 191 -21.10 -5.40 34.58
C GLN A 191 -20.42 -6.36 33.62
N GLU A 192 -20.00 -5.88 32.45
CA GLU A 192 -19.26 -6.69 31.48
C GLU A 192 -17.93 -7.24 32.04
N SER A 193 -17.36 -6.64 33.09
CA SER A 193 -16.18 -7.16 33.79
C SER A 193 -16.44 -8.49 34.50
N GLU A 194 -17.70 -8.79 34.81
CA GLU A 194 -18.11 -10.06 35.41
C GLU A 194 -18.40 -11.15 34.36
N TRP A 195 -18.33 -10.80 33.06
CA TRP A 195 -18.50 -11.76 31.98
C TRP A 195 -17.32 -12.74 31.97
N PRO A 196 -17.56 -14.07 32.09
CA PRO A 196 -16.47 -15.05 32.19
C PRO A 196 -15.49 -15.03 31.01
N GLU A 197 -15.92 -14.61 29.82
CA GLU A 197 -15.06 -14.54 28.64
C GLU A 197 -14.43 -13.14 28.42
N ASN A 198 -14.64 -12.18 29.32
CA ASN A 198 -14.16 -10.80 29.16
C ASN A 198 -12.64 -10.74 28.89
N ALA A 199 -11.85 -11.46 29.70
CA ALA A 199 -10.40 -11.48 29.55
C ALA A 199 -9.94 -12.07 28.20
N ALA A 200 -10.62 -13.13 27.73
CA ALA A 200 -10.32 -13.73 26.44
C ALA A 200 -10.71 -12.80 25.27
N CYS A 201 -11.84 -12.10 25.38
CA CYS A 201 -12.29 -11.10 24.41
C CYS A 201 -11.30 -9.92 24.33
N ARG A 202 -10.83 -9.40 25.47
CA ARG A 202 -9.82 -8.33 25.54
C ARG A 202 -8.49 -8.76 24.91
N GLY A 203 -8.03 -9.98 25.15
CA GLY A 203 -6.83 -10.52 24.52
C GLY A 203 -6.97 -10.63 22.99
N ALA A 204 -8.11 -11.14 22.52
CA ALA A 204 -8.40 -11.19 21.08
C ALA A 204 -8.52 -9.79 20.45
N LEU A 205 -9.06 -8.82 21.20
CA LEU A 205 -9.16 -7.43 20.75
C LEU A 205 -7.77 -6.83 20.56
N GLN A 206 -6.85 -7.00 21.52
CA GLN A 206 -5.47 -6.51 21.39
C GLN A 206 -4.75 -7.10 20.17
N GLN A 207 -4.95 -8.38 19.89
CA GLN A 207 -4.41 -9.01 18.68
C GLN A 207 -5.03 -8.40 17.42
N LEU A 208 -6.36 -8.23 17.38
CA LEU A 208 -7.03 -7.58 16.26
C LEU A 208 -6.52 -6.15 16.04
N GLN A 209 -6.30 -5.37 17.10
CA GLN A 209 -5.77 -4.00 17.00
C GLN A 209 -4.38 -3.98 16.35
N THR A 210 -3.54 -4.97 16.68
CA THR A 210 -2.22 -5.15 16.06
C THR A 210 -2.36 -5.49 14.57
N ASP A 211 -3.26 -6.39 14.22
CA ASP A 211 -3.51 -6.74 12.81
C ASP A 211 -4.04 -5.53 12.01
N ILE A 212 -4.99 -4.77 12.57
CA ILE A 212 -5.56 -3.57 11.96
C ILE A 212 -4.50 -2.47 11.76
N HIS A 213 -3.54 -2.33 12.68
CA HIS A 213 -2.42 -1.42 12.52
C HIS A 213 -1.61 -1.72 11.25
N GLU A 214 -1.30 -2.99 10.98
CA GLU A 214 -0.57 -3.37 9.77
C GLU A 214 -1.37 -3.09 8.49
N TYR A 215 -2.70 -3.30 8.51
CA TYR A 215 -3.57 -2.87 7.41
C TYR A 215 -3.54 -1.35 7.21
N ALA A 216 -3.55 -0.56 8.29
CA ALA A 216 -3.46 0.90 8.22
C ALA A 216 -2.15 1.37 7.56
N VAL A 217 -1.02 0.77 7.94
CA VAL A 217 0.28 1.01 7.30
C VAL A 217 0.22 0.66 5.81
N GLY A 218 -0.41 -0.47 5.46
CA GLY A 218 -0.62 -0.88 4.08
C GLY A 218 -1.41 0.15 3.26
N PHE A 219 -2.54 0.63 3.78
CA PHE A 219 -3.33 1.68 3.13
C PHE A 219 -2.55 2.98 2.98
N ALA A 220 -1.78 3.38 3.99
CA ALA A 220 -0.95 4.59 3.91
C ALA A 220 0.09 4.49 2.79
N ARG A 221 0.76 3.33 2.65
CA ARG A 221 1.71 3.06 1.56
C ARG A 221 1.05 3.12 0.19
N LEU A 222 -0.14 2.52 0.05
CA LEU A 222 -0.92 2.58 -1.19
C LEU A 222 -1.39 4.00 -1.52
N ALA A 223 -1.75 4.80 -0.52
CA ALA A 223 -2.12 6.20 -0.68
C ALA A 223 -0.93 7.10 -1.08
N GLY A 224 0.31 6.63 -0.87
CA GLY A 224 1.53 7.42 -1.08
C GLY A 224 1.82 8.38 0.07
N VAL A 225 1.31 8.09 1.27
CA VAL A 225 1.61 8.83 2.50
C VAL A 225 3.07 8.58 2.86
N ARG A 226 3.85 9.65 2.97
CA ARG A 226 5.22 9.61 3.47
C ARG A 226 5.18 9.50 4.99
N GLU A 227 6.09 8.73 5.59
CA GLU A 227 6.20 8.58 7.05
C GLU A 227 4.88 8.13 7.71
N ALA A 228 4.19 7.18 7.08
CA ALA A 228 2.93 6.62 7.58
C ALA A 228 2.99 6.20 9.05
N GLU A 229 4.09 5.58 9.46
CA GLU A 229 4.32 5.13 10.83
C GLU A 229 4.36 6.30 11.83
N ALA A 230 4.89 7.47 11.44
CA ALA A 230 4.88 8.67 12.30
C ALA A 230 3.49 9.30 12.44
N LEU A 231 2.64 9.14 11.42
CA LEU A 231 1.24 9.57 11.47
C LEU A 231 0.35 8.62 12.29
N ILE A 232 0.67 7.33 12.30
CA ILE A 232 -0.06 6.29 13.04
C ILE A 232 0.43 6.21 14.51
N GLY A 233 1.71 6.50 14.78
CA GLY A 233 2.35 6.26 16.08
C GLY A 233 3.40 7.30 16.50
N ARG A 234 3.10 7.98 17.62
CA ARG A 234 3.91 8.91 18.43
C ARG A 234 4.34 10.22 17.76
N VAL A 235 3.76 11.32 18.26
CA VAL A 235 4.34 12.67 18.17
C VAL A 235 5.83 12.58 18.50
N PRO A 236 6.75 13.00 17.60
CA PRO A 236 8.16 13.10 17.93
C PRO A 236 8.31 14.03 19.14
N VAL A 237 8.99 13.57 20.19
CA VAL A 237 9.36 14.45 21.32
C VAL A 237 10.08 15.66 20.71
N PRO A 238 9.68 16.91 21.03
CA PRO A 238 10.37 18.09 20.53
C PRO A 238 11.86 17.94 20.80
N ARG A 239 12.71 18.13 19.78
CA ARG A 239 14.16 18.13 19.99
C ARG A 239 14.47 19.13 21.10
N GLY A 240 15.02 18.64 22.21
CA GLY A 240 15.47 19.51 23.30
C GLY A 240 16.58 20.43 22.78
N PRO A 241 16.74 21.64 23.35
CA PRO A 241 17.84 22.53 23.00
C PRO A 241 19.15 21.91 23.48
N GLY A 242 19.77 21.06 22.66
CA GLY A 242 21.00 20.35 23.02
C GLY A 242 21.59 19.45 21.94
N ASP A 243 20.77 18.92 21.02
CA ASP A 243 21.28 18.04 19.96
C ASP A 243 21.84 18.83 18.77
N GLY A 244 23.02 19.41 18.97
CA GLY A 244 23.92 19.84 17.89
C GLY A 244 24.73 18.65 17.34
N PRO A 245 25.29 18.73 16.12
CA PRO A 245 26.00 17.62 15.51
C PRO A 245 27.38 17.46 16.15
N GLU A 246 27.52 16.56 17.11
CA GLU A 246 28.84 16.08 17.55
C GLU A 246 29.42 15.13 16.49
N GLY A 247 30.41 15.64 15.76
CA GLY A 247 31.10 14.89 14.72
C GLY A 247 32.29 15.64 14.13
N SER A 248 33.19 16.16 14.98
CA SER A 248 34.54 16.53 14.55
C SER A 248 35.52 16.44 15.72
N SER A 249 35.95 15.22 16.04
CA SER A 249 37.13 15.00 16.87
C SER A 249 38.37 15.13 15.99
N ILE A 250 39.02 16.31 16.05
CA ILE A 250 40.39 16.51 15.59
C ILE A 250 41.33 15.79 16.58
N PRO A 251 42.28 14.95 16.13
CA PRO A 251 43.19 14.29 17.05
C PRO A 251 44.28 15.25 17.52
N THR A 252 44.34 15.49 18.84
CA THR A 252 45.39 16.26 19.50
C THR A 252 46.74 15.53 19.41
N ALA A 253 47.72 16.16 18.77
CA ALA A 253 49.09 15.68 18.65
C ALA A 253 49.78 15.55 20.03
N GLY A 254 50.39 14.38 20.26
CA GLY A 254 51.18 14.09 21.46
C GLY A 254 52.42 14.96 21.57
N ARG A 255 52.62 15.57 22.75
CA ARG A 255 53.89 16.18 23.14
C ARG A 255 54.58 15.25 24.13
N ASN A 256 55.48 14.43 23.60
CA ASN A 256 56.41 13.62 24.39
C ASN A 256 57.41 14.55 25.10
N ARG A 257 57.63 14.33 26.39
CA ARG A 257 58.52 15.10 27.24
C ARG A 257 59.71 14.20 27.58
N ASP A 258 60.75 14.24 26.76
CA ASP A 258 62.00 13.55 27.04
C ASP A 258 62.95 14.42 27.87
N ARG A 259 63.63 13.72 28.76
CA ARG A 259 64.62 14.17 29.74
C ARG A 259 65.88 14.68 29.02
N HIS A 260 66.41 15.82 29.47
CA HIS A 260 67.77 16.01 29.99
C HIS A 260 67.97 17.46 30.42
#